data_AF-A0A9P7U1C3-F1
#
_entry.id   AF-A0A9P7U1C3-F1
#
_cell.length_a   1.000
_cell.length_b   1.000
_cell.length_c   1.000
_cell.angle_alpha   90.00
_cell.angle_beta   90.00
_cell.angle_gamma   90.00
#
_symmetry.space_group_name_H-M   'P 1'
#
loop_
_entity.id
_entity.type
_entity.pdbx_description
1 polymer ?
#
loop_
_entity_poly.entity_id
_entity_poly.type
_entity_poly.pdbx_seq_one_letter_code
_entity_poly.pdbx_strand_id
1 'polypeptide(L)'
;MSSRTTFRVLSAASPTVIISAIIVNHTRRLLVPFLGHFLFPHAVATMKLARSSPHLLLQKICCFSWTSLCIWLLGTYALHIARQAFQLRALSHEPEHAPRGNEPPQKQRKQSKGRVLCRVAYLVLEMTHVETVYVETCWAASYLYALLCSGTLGVAILAKGWPCSVVPLALLGNWTRLRLMPFVRDTRHAVLLGGAGKRGEWASRALVHGLVWGATVQMVRFSNRLFLVLELSDMRGVEDGERVNARSTR
;
A
#
# COMPACT_ATOMS: atom_id res chain seq x y z
N MET A 1 -34.88 2.24 -10.81
CA MET A 1 -34.11 2.94 -11.87
C MET A 1 -32.67 3.31 -11.44
N SER A 2 -31.97 2.47 -10.65
CA SER A 2 -30.60 2.79 -10.13
C SER A 2 -29.49 1.83 -10.61
N SER A 3 -29.80 0.93 -11.55
CA SER A 3 -28.84 -0.11 -12.01
C SER A 3 -28.21 0.19 -13.38
N ARG A 4 -28.66 1.23 -14.10
CA ARG A 4 -28.14 1.57 -15.45
C ARG A 4 -26.94 2.51 -15.41
N THR A 5 -26.69 3.21 -14.30
CA THR A 5 -25.59 4.15 -14.14
C THR A 5 -24.26 3.47 -13.81
N THR A 6 -24.26 2.40 -13.02
CA THR A 6 -23.03 1.62 -12.72
C THR A 6 -22.47 0.90 -13.94
N PHE A 7 -23.32 0.44 -14.87
CA PHE A 7 -22.87 -0.23 -16.10
C PHE A 7 -22.21 0.72 -17.10
N ARG A 8 -22.60 2.02 -17.13
CA ARG A 8 -21.97 3.01 -18.01
C ARG A 8 -20.59 3.47 -17.54
N VAL A 9 -20.32 3.44 -16.24
CA VAL A 9 -19.00 3.82 -15.69
C VAL A 9 -17.94 2.75 -15.99
N LEU A 10 -18.32 1.47 -16.06
CA LEU A 10 -17.43 0.38 -16.46
C LEU A 10 -17.17 0.34 -17.98
N SER A 11 -18.11 0.81 -18.80
CA SER A 11 -17.99 0.83 -20.26
C SER A 11 -17.00 1.87 -20.81
N ALA A 12 -16.52 2.81 -19.98
CA ALA A 12 -15.60 3.88 -20.38
C ALA A 12 -14.17 3.70 -19.84
N ALA A 13 -13.91 2.64 -19.06
CA ALA A 13 -12.55 2.31 -18.67
C ALA A 13 -11.84 1.71 -19.88
N SER A 14 -10.79 2.37 -20.35
CA SER A 14 -9.97 1.83 -21.44
C SER A 14 -9.45 0.44 -21.05
N PRO A 15 -9.30 -0.49 -22.01
CA PRO A 15 -8.83 -1.85 -21.74
C PRO A 15 -7.48 -1.86 -21.01
N THR A 16 -6.67 -0.81 -21.20
CA THR A 16 -5.42 -0.60 -20.47
C THR A 16 -5.63 -0.41 -18.97
N VAL A 17 -6.63 0.38 -18.53
CA VAL A 17 -6.93 0.58 -17.10
C VAL A 17 -7.37 -0.73 -16.46
N ILE A 18 -8.17 -1.53 -17.16
CA ILE A 18 -8.65 -2.83 -16.68
C ILE A 18 -7.47 -3.80 -16.53
N ILE A 19 -6.61 -3.92 -17.53
CA ILE A 19 -5.42 -4.78 -17.49
C ILE A 19 -4.45 -4.32 -16.39
N SER A 20 -4.21 -3.02 -16.25
CA SER A 20 -3.38 -2.48 -15.17
C SER A 20 -3.97 -2.80 -13.80
N ALA A 21 -5.29 -2.65 -13.61
CA ALA A 21 -5.95 -2.98 -12.36
C ALA A 21 -5.84 -4.48 -12.03
N ILE A 22 -5.99 -5.37 -13.03
CA ILE A 22 -5.81 -6.80 -12.87
C ILE A 22 -4.38 -7.13 -12.45
N ILE A 23 -3.38 -6.57 -13.15
CA ILE A 23 -1.96 -6.78 -12.84
C ILE A 23 -1.67 -6.30 -11.41
N VAL A 24 -2.10 -5.09 -11.04
CA VAL A 24 -1.91 -4.55 -9.69
C VAL A 24 -2.59 -5.46 -8.65
N ASN A 25 -3.81 -5.91 -8.90
CA ASN A 25 -4.52 -6.81 -7.99
C ASN A 25 -3.82 -8.18 -7.87
N HIS A 26 -3.27 -8.71 -8.96
CA HIS A 26 -2.54 -9.98 -8.95
C HIS A 26 -1.19 -9.86 -8.25
N THR A 27 -0.43 -8.81 -8.56
CA THR A 27 0.79 -8.44 -7.84
C THR A 27 0.52 -8.30 -6.36
N ARG A 28 -0.58 -7.62 -5.98
CA ARG A 28 -0.98 -7.48 -4.59
C ARG A 28 -1.31 -8.81 -3.92
N ARG A 29 -2.03 -9.71 -4.59
CA ARG A 29 -2.40 -11.01 -4.02
C ARG A 29 -1.24 -12.01 -3.95
N LEU A 30 -0.29 -11.94 -4.87
CA LEU A 30 0.78 -12.93 -5.00
C LEU A 30 2.11 -12.47 -4.39
N LEU A 31 2.50 -11.20 -4.56
CA LEU A 31 3.79 -10.71 -4.08
C LEU A 31 3.72 -10.12 -2.67
N VAL A 32 2.65 -9.42 -2.30
CA VAL A 32 2.58 -8.74 -1.00
C VAL A 32 2.60 -9.71 0.18
N PRO A 33 1.93 -10.88 0.15
CA PRO A 33 2.02 -11.83 1.25
C PRO A 33 3.43 -12.36 1.49
N PHE A 34 4.28 -12.39 0.45
CA PHE A 34 5.62 -12.98 0.49
C PHE A 34 6.75 -11.94 0.64
N LEU A 35 6.71 -10.83 -0.11
CA LEU A 35 7.76 -9.80 -0.13
C LEU A 35 7.41 -8.55 0.69
N GLY A 36 6.13 -8.31 0.95
CA GLY A 36 5.61 -7.10 1.58
C GLY A 36 5.06 -7.31 2.99
N HIS A 37 5.31 -8.47 3.61
CA HIS A 37 4.75 -8.80 4.92
C HIS A 37 5.38 -7.92 6.02
N PHE A 38 4.87 -6.71 6.15
CA PHE A 38 5.17 -5.85 7.30
C PHE A 38 4.82 -6.61 8.57
N LEU A 39 5.59 -6.37 9.65
CA LEU A 39 5.42 -7.03 10.95
C LEU A 39 3.95 -7.01 11.46
N PHE A 40 3.17 -6.02 11.00
CA PHE A 40 1.73 -5.88 11.24
C PHE A 40 0.95 -5.80 9.91
N PRO A 41 0.64 -6.94 9.27
CA PRO A 41 0.18 -6.97 7.87
C PRO A 41 -1.21 -6.33 7.67
N HIS A 42 -2.04 -6.27 8.70
CA HIS A 42 -3.42 -5.80 8.61
C HIS A 42 -3.58 -4.34 9.04
N ALA A 43 -3.02 -3.41 8.25
CA ALA A 43 -3.12 -1.96 8.46
C ALA A 43 -4.54 -1.45 8.78
N VAL A 44 -5.55 -1.94 8.07
CA VAL A 44 -6.93 -1.52 8.32
C VAL A 44 -7.46 -2.08 9.64
N ALA A 45 -7.11 -3.32 9.97
CA ALA A 45 -7.52 -3.92 11.23
C ALA A 45 -6.84 -3.23 12.43
N THR A 46 -5.57 -2.84 12.30
CA THR A 46 -4.87 -2.07 13.35
C THR A 46 -5.48 -0.68 13.52
N MET A 47 -5.85 0.01 12.44
CA MET A 47 -6.57 1.29 12.51
C MET A 47 -7.93 1.17 13.20
N LYS A 48 -8.70 0.13 12.86
CA LYS A 48 -9.98 -0.15 13.55
C LYS A 48 -9.77 -0.41 15.03
N LEU A 49 -8.77 -1.24 15.37
CA LEU A 49 -8.46 -1.61 16.74
C LEU A 49 -7.98 -0.40 17.56
N ALA A 50 -7.16 0.46 16.97
CA ALA A 50 -6.74 1.73 17.57
C ALA A 50 -7.95 2.58 17.98
N ARG A 51 -8.95 2.64 17.09
CA ARG A 51 -10.17 3.43 17.31
C ARG A 51 -11.08 2.82 18.36
N SER A 52 -11.28 1.51 18.36
CA SER A 52 -12.21 0.84 19.28
C SER A 52 -11.60 0.62 20.67
N SER A 53 -10.33 0.24 20.73
CA SER A 53 -9.65 -0.24 21.94
C SER A 53 -8.15 0.07 21.86
N PRO A 54 -7.74 1.34 22.06
CA PRO A 54 -6.35 1.78 21.87
C PRO A 54 -5.36 1.05 22.79
N HIS A 55 -5.76 0.76 24.04
CA HIS A 55 -4.95 0.01 25.00
C HIS A 55 -4.66 -1.43 24.53
N LEU A 56 -5.63 -2.10 23.92
CA LEU A 56 -5.49 -3.46 23.41
C LEU A 56 -4.56 -3.50 22.19
N LEU A 57 -4.62 -2.48 21.33
CA LEU A 57 -3.65 -2.33 20.24
C LEU A 57 -2.22 -2.22 20.79
N LEU A 58 -1.98 -1.38 21.80
CA LEU A 58 -0.65 -1.21 22.40
C LEU A 58 -0.12 -2.53 22.95
N GLN A 59 -0.95 -3.27 23.68
CA GLN A 59 -0.58 -4.59 24.20
C GLN A 59 -0.23 -5.56 23.06
N LYS A 60 -1.05 -5.59 22.00
CA LYS A 60 -0.83 -6.47 20.85
C LYS A 60 0.46 -6.15 20.09
N ILE A 61 0.80 -4.86 19.96
CA ILE A 61 2.03 -4.41 19.31
C ILE A 61 3.27 -4.83 20.11
N CYS A 62 3.17 -4.94 21.44
CA CYS A 62 4.26 -5.45 22.28
C CYS A 62 4.42 -6.99 22.24
N CYS A 63 3.46 -7.73 21.68
CA CYS A 63 3.47 -9.20 21.67
C CYS A 63 3.97 -9.82 20.34
N PHE A 64 4.87 -9.14 19.61
CA PHE A 64 5.42 -9.69 18.37
C PHE A 64 6.53 -10.71 18.64
N SER A 65 6.71 -11.67 17.72
CA SER A 65 7.84 -12.61 17.78
C SER A 65 9.10 -12.00 17.17
N TRP A 66 10.24 -12.17 17.84
CA TRP A 66 11.56 -11.80 17.32
C TRP A 66 11.88 -12.48 15.99
N THR A 67 11.40 -13.72 15.78
CA THR A 67 11.58 -14.41 14.49
C THR A 67 10.87 -13.68 13.35
N SER A 68 9.65 -13.19 13.59
CA SER A 68 8.91 -12.39 12.62
C SER A 68 9.61 -11.07 12.31
N LEU A 69 10.22 -10.44 13.32
CA LEU A 69 11.03 -9.23 13.12
C LEU A 69 12.25 -9.52 12.23
N CYS A 70 12.99 -10.59 12.50
CA CYS A 70 14.16 -10.98 11.70
C CYS A 70 13.79 -11.31 10.25
N ILE A 71 12.71 -12.07 10.03
CA ILE A 71 12.21 -12.40 8.69
C ILE A 71 11.82 -11.12 7.95
N TRP A 72 11.11 -10.21 8.61
CA TRP A 72 10.72 -8.92 8.02
C TRP A 72 11.94 -8.06 7.66
N LEU A 73 12.94 -7.97 8.54
CA LEU A 73 14.18 -7.23 8.26
C LEU A 73 14.91 -7.81 7.06
N LEU A 74 15.05 -9.14 6.99
CA LEU A 74 15.69 -9.83 5.87
C LEU A 74 14.93 -9.60 4.56
N GLY A 75 13.60 -9.71 4.58
CA GLY A 75 12.76 -9.43 3.42
C GLY A 75 12.86 -7.99 2.94
N THR A 76 12.85 -7.03 3.87
CA THR A 76 12.99 -5.60 3.55
C THR A 76 14.36 -5.30 2.93
N TYR A 77 15.41 -5.90 3.46
CA TYR A 77 16.76 -5.75 2.93
C TYR A 77 16.92 -6.39 1.54
N ALA A 78 16.41 -7.61 1.35
CA ALA A 78 16.41 -8.29 0.05
C ALA A 78 15.64 -7.48 -1.02
N LEU A 79 14.48 -6.93 -0.66
CA LEU A 79 13.69 -6.08 -1.55
C LEU A 79 14.46 -4.80 -1.93
N HIS A 80 15.19 -4.21 -0.99
CA HIS A 80 16.00 -3.03 -1.24
C HIS A 80 17.13 -3.32 -2.24
N ILE A 81 17.87 -4.42 -2.05
CA ILE A 81 18.91 -4.86 -2.97
C ILE A 81 18.33 -5.15 -4.36
N ALA A 82 17.22 -5.88 -4.42
CA ALA A 82 16.56 -6.20 -5.69
C ALA A 82 16.19 -4.93 -6.45
N ARG A 83 15.58 -3.95 -5.78
CA ARG A 83 15.22 -2.66 -6.39
C ARG A 83 16.44 -1.92 -6.93
N GLN A 84 17.52 -1.82 -6.15
CA GLN A 84 18.75 -1.18 -6.61
C GLN A 84 19.35 -1.90 -7.82
N ALA A 85 19.38 -3.24 -7.80
CA ALA A 85 19.91 -4.05 -8.91
C ALA A 85 19.09 -3.87 -10.20
N PHE A 86 17.76 -3.87 -10.11
CA PHE A 86 16.89 -3.65 -11.26
C PHE A 86 16.89 -2.20 -11.74
N GLN A 87 16.99 -1.22 -10.83
CA GLN A 87 17.10 0.19 -11.17
C GLN A 87 18.39 0.47 -11.95
N LEU A 88 19.54 -0.02 -11.47
CA LEU A 88 20.81 0.11 -12.16
C LEU A 88 20.72 -0.49 -13.56
N ARG A 89 20.18 -1.71 -13.72
CA ARG A 89 20.02 -2.35 -15.03
C ARG A 89 18.98 -1.67 -15.94
N ALA A 90 17.97 -1.02 -15.36
CA ALA A 90 16.95 -0.31 -16.12
C ALA A 90 17.44 1.07 -16.61
N LEU A 91 18.32 1.73 -15.84
CA LEU A 91 18.87 3.06 -16.12
C LEU A 91 20.22 3.03 -16.86
N SER A 92 21.07 2.02 -16.65
CA SER A 92 22.44 1.97 -17.21
C SER A 92 22.51 1.78 -18.73
N HIS A 93 21.37 1.66 -19.41
CA HIS A 93 21.31 1.43 -20.86
C HIS A 93 20.24 2.30 -21.53
N GLU A 94 20.13 3.57 -21.09
CA GLU A 94 19.59 4.59 -21.98
C GLU A 94 20.55 4.72 -23.18
N PRO A 95 20.11 4.45 -24.41
CA PRO A 95 20.98 4.58 -25.57
C PRO A 95 21.08 6.06 -25.91
N GLU A 96 22.01 6.74 -25.25
CA GLU A 96 22.61 7.91 -25.87
C GLU A 96 23.34 7.41 -27.12
N HIS A 97 22.78 7.73 -28.28
CA HIS A 97 23.29 7.47 -29.63
C HIS A 97 22.84 6.13 -30.28
N ALA A 98 22.07 6.30 -31.35
CA ALA A 98 21.61 5.25 -32.24
C ALA A 98 22.81 4.46 -32.82
N PRO A 99 22.82 3.11 -32.75
CA PRO A 99 23.81 2.32 -33.48
C PRO A 99 23.44 2.32 -34.97
N ARG A 100 24.13 3.19 -35.73
CA ARG A 100 24.31 3.07 -37.17
C ARG A 100 25.31 1.92 -37.38
N GLY A 101 24.84 0.70 -37.66
CA GLY A 101 25.72 -0.35 -38.21
C GLY A 101 25.44 -1.78 -37.74
N ASN A 102 24.84 -2.57 -38.64
CA ASN A 102 25.12 -3.98 -38.93
C ASN A 102 24.97 -5.08 -37.84
N GLU A 103 24.34 -4.83 -36.68
CA GLU A 103 24.04 -5.95 -35.78
C GLU A 103 22.89 -6.84 -36.32
N PRO A 104 23.01 -8.19 -36.23
CA PRO A 104 22.00 -9.09 -36.75
C PRO A 104 20.67 -8.94 -35.98
N PRO A 105 19.52 -8.88 -36.68
CA PRO A 105 18.20 -8.55 -36.10
C PRO A 105 17.77 -9.50 -34.96
N GLN A 106 18.35 -10.70 -34.89
CA GLN A 106 18.05 -11.70 -33.87
C GLN A 106 18.65 -11.37 -32.50
N LYS A 107 19.84 -10.75 -32.43
CA LYS A 107 20.45 -10.29 -31.15
C LYS A 107 19.68 -9.09 -30.60
N GLN A 108 19.28 -8.17 -31.47
CA GLN A 108 18.51 -6.98 -31.12
C GLN A 108 17.12 -7.33 -30.52
N ARG A 109 16.45 -8.37 -31.05
CA ARG A 109 15.14 -8.84 -30.55
C ARG A 109 15.22 -9.56 -29.19
N LYS A 110 16.32 -10.25 -28.87
CA LYS A 110 16.51 -10.86 -27.54
C LYS A 110 16.81 -9.79 -26.48
N GLN A 111 17.61 -8.78 -26.84
CA GLN A 111 17.97 -7.67 -25.94
C GLN A 111 16.78 -6.73 -25.65
N SER A 112 15.82 -6.58 -26.57
CA SER A 112 14.59 -5.82 -26.30
C SER A 112 13.66 -6.52 -25.30
N LYS A 113 13.49 -7.85 -25.39
CA LYS A 113 12.64 -8.62 -24.46
C LYS A 113 13.15 -8.57 -23.02
N GLY A 114 14.46 -8.73 -22.81
CA GLY A 114 15.06 -8.64 -21.47
C GLY A 114 14.86 -7.27 -20.81
N ARG A 115 14.88 -6.18 -21.61
CA ARG A 115 14.65 -4.81 -21.12
C ARG A 115 13.22 -4.58 -20.65
N VAL A 116 12.24 -5.03 -21.44
CA VAL A 116 10.83 -4.93 -21.06
C VAL A 116 10.59 -5.69 -19.76
N LEU A 117 11.15 -6.89 -19.61
CA LEU A 117 11.03 -7.67 -18.39
C LEU A 117 11.64 -6.98 -17.17
N CYS A 118 12.84 -6.39 -17.29
CA CYS A 118 13.47 -5.66 -16.18
C CYS A 118 12.65 -4.43 -15.76
N ARG A 119 12.09 -3.69 -16.72
CA ARG A 119 11.21 -2.55 -16.42
C ARG A 119 9.92 -2.97 -15.72
N VAL A 120 9.29 -4.04 -16.19
CA VAL A 120 8.09 -4.61 -15.55
C VAL A 120 8.40 -5.06 -14.13
N ALA A 121 9.51 -5.78 -13.92
CA ALA A 121 9.95 -6.22 -12.61
C ALA A 121 10.22 -5.03 -11.67
N TYR A 122 10.89 -3.99 -12.16
CA TYR A 122 11.11 -2.76 -11.40
C TYR A 122 9.80 -2.10 -10.99
N LEU A 123 8.84 -1.95 -11.92
CA LEU A 123 7.52 -1.39 -11.61
C LEU A 123 6.75 -2.22 -10.57
N VAL A 124 6.83 -3.55 -10.65
CA VAL A 124 6.24 -4.46 -9.66
C VAL A 124 6.86 -4.27 -8.27
N LEU A 125 8.18 -4.11 -8.21
CA LEU A 125 8.89 -3.85 -6.96
C LEU A 125 8.56 -2.46 -6.38
N GLU A 126 8.40 -1.45 -7.23
CA GLU A 126 7.95 -0.12 -6.83
C GLU A 126 6.51 -0.16 -6.28
N MET A 127 5.60 -0.85 -6.96
CA MET A 127 4.23 -1.04 -6.45
C MET A 127 4.22 -1.75 -5.09
N THR A 128 5.03 -2.80 -4.94
CA THR A 128 5.19 -3.51 -3.67
C THR A 128 5.72 -2.56 -2.59
N HIS A 129 6.68 -1.70 -2.93
CA HIS A 129 7.21 -0.72 -1.99
C HIS A 129 6.15 0.30 -1.56
N VAL A 130 5.36 0.83 -2.50
CA VAL A 130 4.28 1.78 -2.19
C VAL A 130 3.28 1.14 -1.23
N GLU A 131 2.92 -0.12 -1.42
CA GLU A 131 2.03 -0.84 -0.51
C GLU A 131 2.65 -1.02 0.88
N THR A 132 3.91 -1.41 0.97
CA THR A 132 4.63 -1.51 2.26
C THR A 132 4.64 -0.17 2.99
N VAL A 133 4.94 0.93 2.29
CA VAL A 133 4.96 2.28 2.87
C VAL A 133 3.57 2.70 3.33
N TYR A 134 2.53 2.36 2.57
CA TYR A 134 1.15 2.62 2.95
C TYR A 134 0.77 1.87 4.24
N VAL A 135 1.11 0.58 4.34
CA VAL A 135 0.85 -0.25 5.52
C VAL A 135 1.59 0.28 6.75
N GLU A 136 2.88 0.59 6.60
CA GLU A 136 3.72 1.18 7.65
C GLU A 136 3.14 2.51 8.14
N THR A 137 2.67 3.35 7.22
CA THR A 137 2.06 4.64 7.53
C THR A 137 0.74 4.49 8.30
N CYS A 138 -0.12 3.57 7.87
CA CYS A 138 -1.37 3.27 8.58
C CYS A 138 -1.10 2.74 9.98
N TRP A 139 -0.12 1.85 10.12
CA TRP A 139 0.31 1.33 11.42
C TRP A 139 0.87 2.44 12.32
N ALA A 140 1.76 3.29 11.82
CA ALA A 140 2.36 4.39 12.56
C ALA A 140 1.29 5.38 13.05
N ALA A 141 0.34 5.74 12.19
CA ALA A 141 -0.78 6.60 12.54
C ALA A 141 -1.67 5.96 13.63
N SER A 142 -1.96 4.66 13.51
CA SER A 142 -2.74 3.90 14.50
C SER A 142 -2.06 3.85 15.86
N TYR A 143 -0.74 3.61 15.85
CA TYR A 143 0.06 3.52 17.06
C TYR A 143 0.17 4.88 17.76
N LEU A 144 0.44 5.95 17.00
CA LEU A 144 0.45 7.32 17.52
C LEU A 144 -0.90 7.71 18.11
N TYR A 145 -2.01 7.42 17.41
CA TYR A 145 -3.36 7.65 17.92
C TYR A 145 -3.60 6.90 19.23
N ALA A 146 -3.24 5.61 19.29
CA ALA A 146 -3.42 4.81 20.49
C ALA A 146 -2.61 5.32 21.68
N LEU A 147 -1.38 5.80 21.46
CA LEU A 147 -0.55 6.43 22.49
C LEU A 147 -1.20 7.72 23.01
N LEU A 148 -1.63 8.59 22.11
CA LEU A 148 -2.26 9.86 22.46
C LEU A 148 -3.57 9.65 23.25
N CYS A 149 -4.42 8.71 22.81
CA CYS A 149 -5.68 8.42 23.48
C CYS A 149 -5.52 7.67 24.81
N SER A 150 -4.49 6.84 24.96
CA SER A 150 -4.27 6.06 26.19
C SER A 150 -3.55 6.86 27.28
N GLY A 151 -2.90 7.98 26.93
CA GLY A 151 -2.19 8.83 27.89
C GLY A 151 -1.18 8.07 28.75
N THR A 152 -1.23 8.27 30.07
CA THR A 152 -0.34 7.62 31.04
C THR A 152 -0.48 6.10 31.08
N LEU A 153 -1.68 5.57 30.84
CA LEU A 153 -1.91 4.12 30.76
C LEU A 153 -1.14 3.50 29.59
N GLY A 154 -1.08 4.19 28.45
CA GLY A 154 -0.30 3.75 27.30
C GLY A 154 1.19 3.63 27.61
N VAL A 155 1.73 4.62 28.33
CA VAL A 155 3.13 4.60 28.79
C VAL A 155 3.38 3.43 29.74
N ALA A 156 2.46 3.17 30.68
CA ALA A 156 2.57 2.04 31.61
C ALA A 156 2.56 0.69 30.88
N ILE A 157 1.71 0.52 29.86
CA ILE A 157 1.67 -0.68 29.02
C ILE A 157 3.00 -0.89 28.29
N LEU A 158 3.56 0.19 27.71
CA LEU A 158 4.86 0.12 27.03
C LEU A 158 6.01 -0.19 27.98
N ALA A 159 5.99 0.37 29.20
CA ALA A 159 7.00 0.11 30.21
C ALA A 159 6.96 -1.35 30.68
N LYS A 160 5.75 -1.90 30.88
CA LYS A 160 5.57 -3.32 31.25
C LYS A 160 6.00 -4.27 30.11
N GLY A 161 5.82 -3.84 28.86
CA GLY A 161 6.22 -4.58 27.66
C GLY A 161 7.67 -4.38 27.24
N TRP A 162 8.54 -3.86 28.11
CA TRP A 162 9.98 -3.79 27.84
C TRP A 162 10.58 -5.21 27.73
N PRO A 163 11.48 -5.49 26.77
CA PRO A 163 12.09 -4.61 25.76
C PRO A 163 11.30 -4.51 24.44
N CYS A 164 10.22 -5.25 24.28
CA CYS A 164 9.46 -5.32 23.04
C CYS A 164 8.87 -3.96 22.62
N SER A 165 8.62 -3.02 23.54
CA SER A 165 8.19 -1.66 23.21
C SER A 165 9.23 -0.80 22.47
N VAL A 166 10.53 -1.12 22.59
CA VAL A 166 11.62 -0.36 21.93
C VAL A 166 11.51 -0.44 20.42
N VAL A 167 11.23 -1.62 19.88
CA VAL A 167 11.21 -1.85 18.43
C VAL A 167 10.10 -1.03 17.75
N PRO A 168 8.83 -1.07 18.18
CA PRO A 168 7.77 -0.19 17.68
C PRO A 168 8.11 1.30 17.79
N LEU A 169 8.71 1.73 18.90
CA LEU A 169 9.11 3.13 19.07
C LEU A 169 10.22 3.53 18.10
N ALA A 170 11.21 2.66 17.88
CA ALA A 170 12.28 2.87 16.92
C ALA A 170 11.74 2.90 15.48
N LEU A 171 10.80 2.01 15.14
CA LEU A 171 10.13 2.01 13.84
C LEU A 171 9.32 3.29 13.62
N LEU A 172 8.58 3.74 14.64
CA LEU A 172 7.83 5.01 14.60
C LEU A 172 8.78 6.20 14.42
N GLY A 173 9.91 6.22 15.15
CA GLY A 173 10.94 7.25 15.03
C GLY A 173 11.57 7.27 13.63
N ASN A 174 11.90 6.09 13.10
CA ASN A 174 12.43 5.95 11.74
C ASN A 174 11.43 6.41 10.68
N TRP A 175 10.17 6.00 10.79
CA TRP A 175 9.10 6.46 9.89
C TRP A 175 8.93 7.98 9.95
N THR A 176 8.94 8.56 11.16
CA THR A 176 8.84 10.01 11.35
C THR A 176 10.00 10.74 10.67
N ARG A 177 11.23 10.24 10.84
CA ARG A 177 12.45 10.81 10.25
C ARG A 177 12.47 10.70 8.73
N LEU A 178 12.15 9.53 8.18
CA LEU A 178 12.31 9.24 6.75
C LEU A 178 11.11 9.63 5.89
N ARG A 179 9.91 9.74 6.47
CA ARG A 179 8.67 9.98 5.70
C ARG A 179 7.98 11.27 6.12
N LEU A 180 7.71 11.46 7.40
CA LEU A 180 6.97 12.62 7.87
C LEU A 180 7.79 13.92 7.75
N MET A 181 9.05 13.91 8.20
CA MET A 181 9.91 15.09 8.19
C MET A 181 10.18 15.66 6.78
N PRO A 182 10.53 14.84 5.77
CA PRO A 182 10.67 15.33 4.39
C PRO A 182 9.36 15.94 3.86
N PHE A 183 8.22 15.29 4.10
CA PHE A 183 6.92 15.80 3.67
C PHE A 183 6.59 17.16 4.30
N VAL A 184 6.83 17.32 5.60
CA VAL A 184 6.62 18.59 6.33
C VAL A 184 7.59 19.67 5.82
N ARG A 185 8.86 19.32 5.62
CA ARG A 185 9.87 20.24 5.10
C ARG A 185 9.54 20.70 3.69
N ASP A 186 9.19 19.78 2.80
CA ASP A 186 8.82 20.08 1.41
C ASP A 186 7.55 20.94 1.35
N THR A 187 6.58 20.66 2.20
CA THR A 187 5.36 21.46 2.33
C THR A 187 5.67 22.87 2.81
N ARG A 188 6.53 23.01 3.82
CA ARG A 188 6.96 24.31 4.32
C ARG A 188 7.70 25.10 3.24
N HIS A 189 8.60 24.47 2.49
CA HIS A 189 9.31 25.13 1.39
C HIS A 189 8.36 25.52 0.24
N ALA A 190 7.41 24.67 -0.14
CA ALA A 190 6.46 24.97 -1.20
C ALA A 190 5.51 26.12 -0.84
N VAL A 191 5.00 26.15 0.39
CA VAL A 191 4.07 27.17 0.87
C VAL A 191 4.76 28.51 1.13
N LEU A 192 5.94 28.51 1.77
CA LEU A 192 6.61 29.74 2.18
C LEU A 192 7.55 30.33 1.12
N LEU A 193 8.20 29.47 0.31
CA LEU A 193 9.32 29.86 -0.55
C LEU A 193 9.10 29.49 -2.04
N GLY A 194 7.98 28.84 -2.37
CA GLY A 194 7.70 28.36 -3.72
C GLY A 194 7.19 29.48 -4.66
N GLY A 195 7.87 29.67 -5.78
CA GLY A 195 7.33 30.40 -6.95
C GLY A 195 6.15 29.66 -7.59
N ALA A 196 5.38 30.35 -8.44
CA ALA A 196 4.10 29.86 -8.99
C ALA A 196 4.17 28.46 -9.62
N GLY A 197 5.26 28.13 -10.33
CA GLY A 197 5.45 26.80 -10.94
C GLY A 197 5.62 25.66 -9.92
N LYS A 198 6.38 25.89 -8.84
CA LYS A 198 6.60 24.88 -7.78
C LYS A 198 5.36 24.67 -6.91
N ARG A 199 4.48 25.66 -6.81
CA ARG A 199 3.19 25.53 -6.10
C ARG A 199 2.25 24.56 -6.81
N GLY A 200 2.22 24.56 -8.15
CA GLY A 200 1.37 23.65 -8.92
C GLY A 200 1.74 22.18 -8.73
N GLU A 201 3.05 21.87 -8.74
CA GLU A 201 3.54 20.52 -8.50
C GLU A 201 3.31 20.06 -7.05
N TRP A 202 3.51 20.95 -6.07
CA TRP A 202 3.18 20.61 -4.68
C TRP A 202 1.69 20.40 -4.49
N ALA A 203 0.84 21.23 -5.10
CA ALA A 203 -0.61 21.11 -4.98
C ALA A 203 -1.12 19.78 -5.53
N SER A 204 -0.58 19.29 -6.64
CA SER A 204 -0.96 17.98 -7.19
C SER A 204 -0.53 16.83 -6.26
N ARG A 205 0.69 16.88 -5.71
CA ARG A 205 1.15 15.89 -4.72
C ARG A 205 0.30 15.91 -3.46
N ALA A 206 0.03 17.10 -2.92
CA ALA A 206 -0.79 17.29 -1.73
C ALA A 206 -2.23 16.77 -1.95
N LEU A 207 -2.81 17.01 -3.13
CA LEU A 207 -4.12 16.50 -3.51
C LEU A 207 -4.12 14.97 -3.57
N VAL A 208 -3.13 14.35 -4.21
CA VAL A 208 -3.01 12.89 -4.27
C VAL A 208 -2.88 12.30 -2.86
N HIS A 209 -2.03 12.87 -2.01
CA HIS A 209 -1.92 12.44 -0.62
C HIS A 209 -3.26 12.62 0.12
N GLY A 210 -3.89 13.79 0.00
CA GLY A 210 -5.19 14.07 0.62
C GLY A 210 -6.28 13.09 0.21
N LEU A 211 -6.33 12.73 -1.07
CA LEU A 211 -7.26 11.72 -1.60
C LEU A 211 -6.99 10.33 -1.02
N VAL A 212 -5.73 9.90 -0.99
CA VAL A 212 -5.35 8.60 -0.41
C VAL A 212 -5.70 8.54 1.08
N TRP A 213 -5.35 9.57 1.84
CA TRP A 213 -5.66 9.66 3.27
C TRP A 213 -7.17 9.74 3.51
N GLY A 214 -7.89 10.56 2.75
CA GLY A 214 -9.34 10.69 2.82
C GLY A 214 -10.05 9.37 2.52
N ALA A 215 -9.66 8.69 1.44
CA ALA A 215 -10.17 7.36 1.09
C ALA A 215 -9.88 6.34 2.19
N THR A 216 -8.70 6.37 2.79
CA THR A 216 -8.31 5.48 3.89
C THR A 216 -9.17 5.71 5.13
N VAL A 217 -9.35 6.96 5.54
CA VAL A 217 -10.22 7.33 6.68
C VAL A 217 -11.65 6.92 6.42
N GLN A 218 -12.15 7.15 5.21
CA GLN A 218 -13.49 6.75 4.80
C GLN A 218 -13.64 5.23 4.84
N MET A 219 -12.68 4.49 4.30
CA MET A 219 -12.66 3.03 4.34
C MET A 219 -12.69 2.53 5.79
N VAL A 220 -11.87 3.08 6.69
CA VAL A 220 -11.88 2.70 8.11
C VAL A 220 -13.24 3.00 8.75
N ARG A 221 -13.81 4.19 8.51
CA ARG A 221 -15.11 4.61 9.07
C ARG A 221 -16.27 3.72 8.59
N PHE A 222 -16.29 3.37 7.31
CA PHE A 222 -17.42 2.68 6.70
C PHE A 222 -17.21 1.18 6.52
N SER A 223 -16.03 0.67 6.83
CA SER A 223 -15.69 -0.76 6.69
C SER A 223 -16.68 -1.71 7.37
N ASN A 224 -17.24 -1.37 8.53
CA ASN A 224 -18.23 -2.22 9.20
C ASN A 224 -19.57 -2.21 8.46
N ARG A 225 -19.96 -1.07 7.87
CA ARG A 225 -21.15 -0.99 7.02
C ARG A 225 -20.94 -1.71 5.69
N LEU A 226 -19.76 -1.57 5.07
CA LEU A 226 -19.42 -2.25 3.82
C LEU A 226 -19.36 -3.77 4.01
N PHE A 227 -18.82 -4.24 5.13
CA PHE A 227 -18.81 -5.67 5.47
C PHE A 227 -20.24 -6.21 5.61
N LEU A 228 -21.10 -5.53 6.38
CA LEU A 228 -22.51 -5.90 6.50
C LEU A 228 -23.24 -5.90 5.16
N VAL A 229 -22.98 -4.92 4.30
CA VAL A 229 -23.60 -4.85 2.96
C VAL A 229 -23.14 -6.00 2.07
N LEU A 230 -21.85 -6.36 2.11
CA LEU A 230 -21.32 -7.49 1.35
C LEU A 230 -21.91 -8.82 1.85
N GLU A 231 -21.94 -9.03 3.17
CA GLU A 231 -22.47 -10.24 3.79
C GLU A 231 -23.98 -10.41 3.56
N LEU A 232 -24.75 -9.31 3.63
CA LEU A 232 -26.19 -9.30 3.30
C LEU A 232 -26.45 -9.48 1.80
N SER A 233 -25.54 -9.03 0.92
CA SER A 233 -25.70 -9.23 -0.52
C SER A 233 -25.51 -10.69 -0.94
N ASP A 234 -24.65 -11.43 -0.24
CA ASP A 234 -24.44 -12.86 -0.47
C ASP A 234 -25.70 -13.67 -0.11
N MET A 235 -26.37 -13.29 0.99
CA MET A 235 -27.63 -13.94 1.39
C MET A 235 -28.78 -13.70 0.42
N ARG A 236 -28.86 -12.52 -0.23
CA ARG A 236 -29.86 -12.27 -1.27
C ARG A 236 -29.62 -13.11 -2.54
N GLY A 237 -28.36 -13.34 -2.89
CA GLY A 237 -28.01 -14.21 -4.03
C GLY A 237 -28.42 -15.66 -3.82
N VAL A 238 -28.35 -16.15 -2.58
CA VAL A 238 -28.79 -17.51 -2.22
C VAL A 238 -30.32 -17.66 -2.30
N GLU A 239 -31.08 -16.69 -1.77
CA GLU A 239 -32.56 -16.74 -1.83
C GLU A 239 -33.09 -16.69 -3.28
N ASP A 240 -32.46 -15.91 -4.16
CA ASP A 240 -32.85 -15.84 -5.56
C ASP A 240 -32.48 -17.13 -6.32
N GLY A 241 -31.36 -17.78 -5.96
CA GLY A 241 -30.97 -19.09 -6.50
C GLY A 241 -31.91 -20.23 -6.12
N GLU A 242 -32.35 -20.29 -4.85
CA GLU A 242 -33.33 -21.29 -4.40
C GLU A 242 -34.71 -21.10 -5.06
N ARG A 243 -35.16 -19.86 -5.26
CA ARG A 243 -36.44 -19.58 -5.94
C ARG A 243 -36.42 -19.97 -7.42
N VAL A 244 -35.28 -19.89 -8.09
CA VAL A 244 -35.13 -20.34 -9.48
C VAL A 244 -35.13 -21.86 -9.57
N ASN A 245 -34.46 -22.56 -8.65
CA ASN A 245 -34.47 -24.03 -8.59
C ASN A 245 -35.86 -24.61 -8.26
N ALA A 246 -36.62 -23.95 -7.39
CA ALA A 246 -37.99 -24.36 -7.06
C ALA A 246 -39.00 -24.15 -8.21
N ARG A 247 -38.69 -23.30 -9.19
CA ARG A 247 -39.52 -23.12 -10.41
C ARG A 247 -39.13 -24.05 -11.55
N SER A 248 -37.91 -24.60 -11.54
CA SER A 248 -37.44 -25.53 -12.59
C SER A 248 -37.86 -26.98 -12.37
N THR A 249 -38.45 -27.31 -11.21
CA THR A 249 -38.91 -28.66 -10.84
C THR A 249 -40.43 -28.83 -10.95
N ARG A 250 -41.12 -27.88 -11.59
CA ARG A 250 -42.51 -28.01 -12.07
C ARG A 250 -42.54 -27.90 -13.58
#